data_AF-A0AAV8GCD8-F1
#
_entry.id   AF-A0AAV8GCD8-F1
#
_cell.length_a   1.000
_cell.length_b   1.000
_cell.length_c   1.000
_cell.angle_alpha   90.00
_cell.angle_beta   90.00
_cell.angle_gamma   90.00
#
_symmetry.space_group_name_H-M   'P 1'
#
loop_
_entity.id
_entity.type
_entity.pdbx_description
1 polymer ?
#
loop_
_entity_poly.entity_id
_entity_poly.type
_entity_poly.pdbx_seq_one_letter_code
_entity_poly.pdbx_strand_id
1 'polypeptide(L)'
;MIDQSLYNLVSITISNCFKLKDLPPLGQIRLLKHLNLNGLLAVKQVGYSLYGSNRACTIFPSLTELEIYNMPEWIEWSGVGNKLLFPRLEMLYINDCPKLTEIPTLPSTLKRLSVSRAALGTLPGLCQLASDGGEVSSASWTLSLSSLYVVECPSVTTLVGLPLLHLFKNNHSLENLSIKYCTSLLHMPVKLLAELQFLSRLTVFDCPNLVACESIQLPKRLKCLSFGSCGDLEPLIFSSLHHLTSLVELRITNCGSIQSLPSGEVFGNLTHLSELSVDTCNELASLGGIEELTVLRSLTIQKCRKLIGISLLQLPLVSENNRAGFARHYLKLDKLQELVIDHSSLLMLDPLRNLRAVRSLRIRDGSQITSLPEQWLLQNRSSLRNLTLHGVSSLQALPSSLGSMHCLQDLTIQGARLLSSLPYLPASLKYLTIRGCQSELKDMCASENGIYWSKISHIQTVSFESIEDED
;
A
#
# COMPACT_ATOMS: atom_id res chain seq x y z
N MET A 1 42.06 -21.08 2.84
CA MET A 1 41.41 -22.27 2.25
C MET A 1 40.07 -22.42 2.95
N ILE A 2 38.98 -22.63 2.20
CA ILE A 2 37.67 -22.96 2.79
C ILE A 2 37.77 -24.41 3.26
N ASP A 3 37.29 -24.70 4.48
CA ASP A 3 37.29 -26.03 5.07
C ASP A 3 36.45 -27.01 4.23
N GLN A 4 36.91 -28.26 4.11
CA GLN A 4 36.22 -29.33 3.37
C GLN A 4 34.82 -29.63 3.93
N SER A 5 34.58 -29.27 5.19
CA SER A 5 33.27 -29.37 5.85
C SER A 5 32.18 -28.47 5.23
N LEU A 6 32.56 -27.40 4.51
CA LEU A 6 31.62 -26.38 4.00
C LEU A 6 31.15 -26.62 2.55
N TYR A 7 31.57 -27.71 1.89
CA TYR A 7 31.20 -27.98 0.49
C TYR A 7 29.71 -28.29 0.28
N ASN A 8 29.03 -28.78 1.33
CA ASN A 8 27.59 -29.11 1.29
C ASN A 8 26.69 -27.96 1.75
N LEU A 9 27.25 -26.80 2.02
CA LEU A 9 26.54 -25.68 2.62
C LEU A 9 25.62 -25.01 1.59
N VAL A 10 24.32 -24.98 1.90
CA VAL A 10 23.26 -24.49 0.99
C VAL A 10 22.76 -23.09 1.37
N SER A 11 22.80 -22.74 2.65
CA SER A 11 22.36 -21.43 3.14
C SER A 11 23.31 -20.94 4.22
N ILE A 12 23.62 -19.64 4.20
CA ILE A 12 24.44 -18.97 5.21
C ILE A 12 23.77 -17.67 5.61
N THR A 13 23.69 -17.45 6.92
CA THR A 13 23.31 -16.16 7.50
C THR A 13 24.45 -15.68 8.40
N ILE A 14 24.99 -14.49 8.10
CA ILE A 14 25.93 -13.79 8.97
C ILE A 14 25.19 -12.58 9.54
N SER A 15 24.80 -12.66 10.81
CA SER A 15 24.04 -11.62 11.49
C SER A 15 24.79 -11.02 12.67
N ASN A 16 24.61 -9.72 12.91
CA ASN A 16 25.04 -9.00 14.11
C ASN A 16 26.54 -9.14 14.44
N CYS A 17 27.38 -9.35 13.42
CA CYS A 17 28.83 -9.43 13.57
C CYS A 17 29.45 -8.02 13.53
N PHE A 18 29.19 -7.22 14.56
CA PHE A 18 29.47 -5.77 14.57
C PHE A 18 30.94 -5.38 14.39
N LYS A 19 31.87 -6.28 14.76
CA LYS A 19 33.33 -6.06 14.64
C LYS A 19 33.93 -6.59 13.34
N LEU A 20 33.14 -7.29 12.52
CA LEU A 20 33.61 -7.91 11.29
C LEU A 20 33.90 -6.83 10.25
N LYS A 21 35.18 -6.69 9.86
CA LYS A 21 35.61 -5.75 8.82
C LYS A 21 35.63 -6.38 7.44
N ASP A 22 36.10 -7.62 7.36
CA ASP A 22 36.24 -8.39 6.14
C ASP A 22 35.28 -9.57 6.14
N LEU A 23 34.57 -9.77 5.03
CA LEU A 23 33.70 -10.92 4.85
C LEU A 23 34.50 -12.19 4.62
N PRO A 24 34.05 -13.35 5.13
CA PRO A 24 34.67 -14.62 4.83
C PRO A 24 34.56 -14.94 3.32
N PRO A 25 35.53 -15.66 2.73
CA PRO A 25 35.51 -16.00 1.31
C PRO A 25 34.49 -17.09 1.00
N LEU A 26 33.23 -16.72 0.81
CA LEU A 26 32.11 -17.62 0.56
C LEU A 26 31.86 -17.89 -0.93
N GLY A 27 32.46 -17.11 -1.82
CA GLY A 27 32.20 -17.13 -3.27
C GLY A 27 32.55 -18.44 -3.98
N GLN A 28 33.31 -19.33 -3.34
CA GLN A 28 33.73 -20.62 -3.93
C GLN A 28 32.81 -21.79 -3.52
N ILE A 29 31.82 -21.55 -2.67
CA ILE A 29 30.92 -22.59 -2.17
C ILE A 29 29.91 -22.94 -3.28
N ARG A 30 30.01 -24.15 -3.82
CA ARG A 30 29.29 -24.54 -5.04
C ARG A 30 27.80 -24.79 -4.85
N LEU A 31 27.38 -25.21 -3.66
CA LEU A 31 25.98 -25.54 -3.35
C LEU A 31 25.22 -24.40 -2.66
N LEU A 32 25.90 -23.27 -2.38
CA LEU A 32 25.28 -22.14 -1.69
C LEU A 32 24.22 -21.50 -2.58
N LYS A 33 22.97 -21.53 -2.11
CA LYS A 33 21.79 -20.96 -2.75
C LYS A 33 21.35 -19.66 -2.09
N HIS A 34 21.48 -19.56 -0.77
CA HIS A 34 21.01 -18.42 0.01
C HIS A 34 22.16 -17.81 0.81
N LEU A 35 22.35 -16.50 0.69
CA LEU A 35 23.33 -15.76 1.47
C LEU A 35 22.65 -14.53 2.07
N ASN A 36 22.60 -14.46 3.40
CA ASN A 36 22.09 -13.32 4.15
C ASN A 36 23.22 -12.68 4.96
N LEU A 37 23.42 -11.38 4.75
CA LEU A 37 24.34 -10.53 5.49
C LEU A 37 23.52 -9.47 6.23
N ASN A 38 23.48 -9.50 7.56
CA ASN A 38 22.65 -8.59 8.34
C ASN A 38 23.43 -7.97 9.52
N GLY A 39 23.32 -6.66 9.73
CA GLY A 39 23.89 -6.01 10.91
C GLY A 39 25.42 -6.05 10.95
N LEU A 40 26.06 -5.93 9.77
CA LEU A 40 27.52 -5.93 9.62
C LEU A 40 28.06 -4.50 9.60
N LEU A 41 28.12 -3.89 10.79
CA LEU A 41 28.34 -2.45 10.95
C LEU A 41 29.74 -1.96 10.56
N ALA A 42 30.75 -2.83 10.58
CA ALA A 42 32.14 -2.46 10.29
C ALA A 42 32.61 -2.79 8.86
N VAL A 43 31.78 -3.49 8.07
CA VAL A 43 32.13 -3.87 6.70
C VAL A 43 31.93 -2.66 5.78
N LYS A 44 33.02 -2.24 5.13
CA LYS A 44 33.03 -1.09 4.23
C LYS A 44 32.91 -1.45 2.75
N GLN A 45 33.27 -2.69 2.41
CA GLN A 45 33.36 -3.15 1.04
C GLN A 45 32.86 -4.59 0.93
N VAL A 46 32.01 -4.84 -0.06
CA VAL A 46 31.60 -6.19 -0.47
C VAL A 46 32.24 -6.45 -1.82
N GLY A 47 33.05 -7.50 -1.93
CA GLY A 47 33.78 -7.76 -3.17
C GLY A 47 34.78 -8.90 -3.01
N TYR A 48 36.05 -8.63 -3.33
CA TYR A 48 37.11 -9.65 -3.38
C TYR A 48 37.25 -10.50 -2.11
N SER A 49 37.05 -9.91 -0.92
CA SER A 49 37.08 -10.64 0.36
C SER A 49 36.02 -11.74 0.41
N LEU A 50 34.80 -11.43 -0.04
CA LEU A 50 33.67 -12.36 -0.13
C LEU A 50 33.86 -13.39 -1.26
N TYR A 51 34.46 -12.99 -2.39
CA TYR A 51 34.61 -13.86 -3.57
C TYR A 51 35.67 -14.97 -3.37
N GLY A 52 36.69 -14.71 -2.55
CA GLY A 52 37.80 -15.63 -2.32
C GLY A 52 38.84 -15.62 -3.47
N SER A 53 39.74 -16.61 -3.47
CA SER A 53 40.92 -16.63 -4.36
C SER A 53 40.56 -16.59 -5.84
N ASN A 54 41.30 -15.77 -6.60
CA ASN A 54 41.14 -15.38 -8.01
C ASN A 54 41.27 -16.50 -9.07
N ARG A 55 41.17 -17.78 -8.69
CA ARG A 55 41.38 -18.95 -9.58
C ARG A 55 40.11 -19.48 -10.25
N ALA A 56 38.92 -19.16 -9.74
CA ALA A 56 37.66 -19.61 -10.32
C ALA A 56 37.11 -18.62 -11.36
N CYS A 57 36.61 -19.14 -12.48
CA CYS A 57 35.96 -18.36 -13.54
C CYS A 57 34.54 -17.91 -13.17
N THR A 58 33.91 -18.57 -12.19
CA THR A 58 32.55 -18.28 -11.71
C THR A 58 32.57 -18.12 -10.18
N ILE A 59 31.93 -17.06 -9.70
CA ILE A 59 31.79 -16.78 -8.27
C ILE A 59 30.32 -16.97 -7.92
N PHE A 60 30.04 -17.71 -6.84
CA PHE A 60 28.68 -18.08 -6.41
C PHE A 60 27.87 -18.81 -7.51
N PRO A 61 28.29 -20.00 -7.94
CA PRO A 61 27.70 -20.68 -9.11
C PRO A 61 26.25 -21.14 -8.92
N SER A 62 25.77 -21.29 -7.68
CA SER A 62 24.41 -21.75 -7.37
C SER A 62 23.58 -20.74 -6.58
N LEU A 63 24.10 -19.54 -6.33
CA LEU A 63 23.41 -18.56 -5.48
C LEU A 63 22.18 -18.03 -6.20
N THR A 64 21.01 -18.26 -5.61
CA THR A 64 19.71 -17.83 -6.12
C THR A 64 19.18 -16.61 -5.37
N GLU A 65 19.54 -16.46 -4.09
CA GLU A 65 19.05 -15.38 -3.23
C GLU A 65 20.20 -14.74 -2.45
N LEU A 66 20.32 -13.42 -2.58
CA LEU A 66 21.28 -12.59 -1.85
C LEU A 66 20.53 -11.48 -1.10
N GLU A 67 20.75 -11.46 0.20
CA GLU A 67 20.11 -10.54 1.13
C GLU A 67 21.18 -9.76 1.89
N ILE A 68 21.13 -8.43 1.80
CA ILE A 68 22.06 -7.54 2.49
C ILE A 68 21.25 -6.49 3.24
N TYR A 69 21.34 -6.54 4.57
CA TYR A 69 20.56 -5.74 5.50
C TYR A 69 21.47 -5.02 6.48
N ASN A 70 21.15 -3.75 6.79
CA ASN A 70 21.73 -3.02 7.91
C ASN A 70 23.27 -3.04 7.89
N MET A 71 23.84 -2.50 6.81
CA MET A 71 25.28 -2.35 6.61
C MET A 71 25.62 -0.87 6.39
N PRO A 72 25.62 -0.04 7.46
CA PRO A 72 25.68 1.42 7.36
C PRO A 72 27.02 1.97 6.84
N GLU A 73 28.11 1.23 7.03
CA GLU A 73 29.44 1.64 6.58
C GLU A 73 29.80 1.13 5.17
N TRP A 74 28.91 0.36 4.52
CA TRP A 74 29.16 -0.22 3.21
C TRP A 74 29.09 0.86 2.12
N ILE A 75 30.22 1.09 1.46
CA ILE A 75 30.39 2.15 0.46
C ILE A 75 30.43 1.54 -0.95
N GLU A 76 31.25 0.52 -1.14
CA GLU A 76 31.59 0.02 -2.47
C GLU A 76 31.25 -1.47 -2.62
N TRP A 77 30.61 -1.82 -3.73
CA TRP A 77 30.50 -3.19 -4.20
C TRP A 77 31.50 -3.43 -5.33
N SER A 78 32.66 -4.01 -5.00
CA SER A 78 33.80 -4.13 -5.91
C SER A 78 33.93 -5.50 -6.58
N GLY A 79 34.81 -5.56 -7.59
CA GLY A 79 35.24 -6.80 -8.25
C GLY A 79 34.34 -7.30 -9.39
N VAL A 80 33.65 -6.38 -10.07
CA VAL A 80 32.65 -6.68 -11.11
C VAL A 80 33.19 -6.45 -12.53
N GLY A 81 34.50 -6.58 -12.70
CA GLY A 81 35.11 -6.58 -14.03
C GLY A 81 34.91 -7.93 -14.73
N ASN A 82 34.24 -7.95 -15.89
CA ASN A 82 34.15 -9.02 -16.92
C ASN A 82 34.06 -10.50 -16.48
N LYS A 83 33.77 -10.80 -15.21
CA LYS A 83 33.64 -12.16 -14.67
C LYS A 83 32.18 -12.50 -14.43
N LEU A 84 31.85 -13.79 -14.59
CA LEU A 84 30.53 -14.36 -14.35
C LEU A 84 30.19 -14.31 -12.85
N LEU A 85 29.74 -13.16 -12.37
CA LEU A 85 29.26 -12.97 -10.99
C LEU A 85 27.79 -13.39 -10.88
N PHE A 86 27.51 -14.26 -9.92
CA PHE A 86 26.15 -14.72 -9.56
C PHE A 86 25.31 -15.25 -10.74
N PRO A 87 25.77 -16.24 -11.51
CA PRO A 87 25.13 -16.69 -12.76
C PRO A 87 23.69 -17.23 -12.61
N ARG A 88 23.21 -17.44 -11.38
CA ARG A 88 21.88 -17.98 -11.08
C ARG A 88 21.06 -17.09 -10.14
N LEU A 89 21.49 -15.85 -9.90
CA LEU A 89 20.80 -14.98 -8.95
C LEU A 89 19.41 -14.65 -9.46
N GLU A 90 18.40 -14.96 -8.66
CA GLU A 90 17.00 -14.68 -8.95
C GLU A 90 16.45 -13.56 -8.08
N MET A 91 16.93 -13.43 -6.84
CA MET A 91 16.47 -12.40 -5.91
C MET A 91 17.63 -11.66 -5.27
N LEU A 92 17.55 -10.33 -5.28
CA LEU A 92 18.49 -9.45 -4.58
C LEU A 92 17.71 -8.46 -3.73
N TYR A 93 18.01 -8.45 -2.43
CA TYR A 93 17.45 -7.52 -1.47
C TYR A 93 18.57 -6.72 -0.81
N ILE A 94 18.49 -5.40 -0.89
CA ILE A 94 19.39 -4.46 -0.24
C ILE A 94 18.55 -3.50 0.58
N ASN A 95 18.79 -3.44 1.87
CA ASN A 95 18.04 -2.56 2.76
C ASN A 95 18.96 -1.99 3.85
N ASP A 96 18.72 -0.74 4.25
CA ASP A 96 19.49 -0.07 5.30
C ASP A 96 21.00 -0.03 4.98
N CYS A 97 21.34 0.42 3.76
CA CYS A 97 22.72 0.54 3.26
C CYS A 97 23.00 1.97 2.77
N PRO A 98 22.94 2.99 3.66
CA PRO A 98 22.90 4.40 3.30
C PRO A 98 24.16 4.95 2.63
N LYS A 99 25.33 4.30 2.76
CA LYS A 99 26.57 4.75 2.10
C LYS A 99 26.83 4.08 0.75
N LEU A 100 26.01 3.11 0.36
CA LEU A 100 26.16 2.40 -0.91
C LEU A 100 25.76 3.32 -2.07
N THR A 101 26.73 3.67 -2.92
CA THR A 101 26.51 4.60 -4.03
C THR A 101 26.29 3.89 -5.37
N GLU A 102 26.87 2.71 -5.54
CA GLU A 102 26.84 1.96 -6.79
C GLU A 102 26.58 0.47 -6.53
N ILE A 103 25.73 -0.12 -7.37
CA ILE A 103 25.55 -1.57 -7.45
C ILE A 103 26.09 -2.01 -8.81
N PRO A 104 26.86 -3.11 -8.86
CA PRO A 104 27.32 -3.66 -10.11
C PRO A 104 26.21 -4.09 -11.07
N THR A 105 26.57 -4.34 -12.32
CA THR A 105 25.66 -4.97 -13.27
C THR A 105 25.23 -6.35 -12.75
N LEU A 106 23.92 -6.56 -12.76
CA LEU A 106 23.29 -7.78 -12.25
C LEU A 106 22.99 -8.73 -13.41
N PRO A 107 22.90 -10.05 -13.14
CA PRO A 107 22.61 -11.03 -14.17
C PRO A 107 21.16 -10.92 -14.68
N SER A 108 20.93 -11.29 -15.94
CA SER A 108 19.59 -11.32 -16.56
C SER A 108 18.64 -12.36 -15.96
N THR A 109 19.15 -13.29 -15.14
CA THR A 109 18.35 -14.27 -14.37
C THR A 109 17.55 -13.65 -13.25
N LEU A 110 17.84 -12.40 -12.88
CA LEU A 110 17.21 -11.72 -11.77
C LEU A 110 15.71 -11.55 -12.01
N LYS A 111 14.89 -12.10 -11.12
CA LYS A 111 13.43 -12.01 -11.11
C LYS A 111 12.96 -10.88 -10.19
N ARG A 112 13.67 -10.64 -9.09
CA ARG A 112 13.29 -9.62 -8.10
C ARG A 112 14.49 -8.80 -7.66
N LEU A 113 14.34 -7.48 -7.75
CA LEU A 113 15.27 -6.50 -7.20
C LEU A 113 14.53 -5.61 -6.21
N SER A 114 15.00 -5.57 -4.97
CA SER A 114 14.50 -4.65 -3.96
C SER A 114 15.65 -3.87 -3.35
N VAL A 115 15.59 -2.55 -3.50
CA VAL A 115 16.54 -1.62 -2.87
C VAL A 115 15.77 -0.67 -1.98
N SER A 116 16.23 -0.55 -0.74
CA SER A 116 15.64 0.34 0.25
C SER A 116 16.71 1.05 1.08
N ARG A 117 16.52 2.35 1.35
CA ARG A 117 17.44 3.15 2.20
C ARG A 117 18.90 3.04 1.76
N ALA A 118 19.15 3.30 0.48
CA ALA A 118 20.48 3.31 -0.13
C ALA A 118 20.74 4.61 -0.92
N ALA A 119 21.99 5.09 -0.93
CA ALA A 119 22.39 6.31 -1.62
C ALA A 119 22.79 6.07 -3.09
N LEU A 120 22.04 5.20 -3.79
CA LEU A 120 22.31 4.90 -5.19
C LEU A 120 22.07 6.14 -6.06
N GLY A 121 23.08 6.54 -6.83
CA GLY A 121 22.90 7.59 -7.85
C GLY A 121 22.08 7.10 -9.05
N THR A 122 22.24 5.82 -9.40
CA THR A 122 21.52 5.15 -10.49
C THR A 122 21.24 3.69 -10.10
N LEU A 123 20.17 3.11 -10.67
CA LEU A 123 19.90 1.68 -10.48
C LEU A 123 20.84 0.82 -11.34
N PRO A 124 21.17 -0.40 -10.88
CA PRO A 124 22.04 -1.30 -11.63
C PRO A 124 21.41 -1.72 -12.97
N GLY A 125 22.26 -1.82 -13.99
CA GLY A 125 21.90 -2.47 -15.24
C GLY A 125 21.76 -3.97 -15.09
N LEU A 126 20.89 -4.59 -15.90
CA LEU A 126 20.95 -6.03 -16.13
C LEU A 126 21.78 -6.31 -17.39
N CYS A 127 22.74 -7.22 -17.29
CA CYS A 127 23.52 -7.69 -18.43
C CYS A 127 23.29 -9.19 -18.66
N GLN A 128 23.17 -9.57 -19.92
CA GLN A 128 23.30 -10.97 -20.33
C GLN A 128 24.78 -11.22 -20.63
N LEU A 129 25.33 -12.24 -19.98
CA LEU A 129 26.72 -12.65 -20.18
C LEU A 129 26.82 -13.32 -21.57
N ALA A 130 27.57 -12.72 -22.50
CA ALA A 130 27.90 -13.37 -23.75
C ALA A 130 28.77 -14.59 -23.44
N SER A 131 28.28 -15.77 -23.79
CA SER A 131 28.98 -17.03 -23.56
C SER A 131 30.18 -17.26 -24.49
N ASP A 132 30.49 -16.34 -25.40
CA ASP A 132 31.71 -16.38 -26.20
C ASP A 132 32.01 -14.99 -26.78
N GLY A 133 33.29 -14.66 -26.99
CA GLY A 133 33.79 -13.32 -27.33
C GLY A 133 33.40 -12.74 -28.70
N GLY A 134 32.14 -12.84 -29.11
CA GLY A 134 31.57 -12.20 -30.29
C GLY A 134 30.69 -11.01 -29.94
N GLU A 135 30.63 -10.02 -30.85
CA GLU A 135 29.74 -8.87 -30.77
C GLU A 135 28.29 -9.33 -30.54
N VAL A 136 27.73 -8.93 -29.40
CA VAL A 136 26.36 -9.28 -29.02
C VAL A 136 25.40 -8.44 -29.85
N SER A 137 24.78 -9.06 -30.84
CA SER A 137 23.63 -8.50 -31.53
C SER A 137 22.50 -8.26 -30.52
N SER A 138 21.97 -7.04 -30.49
CA SER A 138 20.93 -6.54 -29.57
C SER A 138 19.55 -7.23 -29.67
N ALA A 139 19.45 -8.35 -30.39
CA ALA A 139 18.21 -8.97 -30.83
C ALA A 139 17.79 -10.24 -30.05
N SER A 140 18.47 -10.61 -28.97
CA SER A 140 18.17 -11.86 -28.22
C SER A 140 18.23 -11.71 -26.71
N TRP A 141 17.91 -10.52 -26.20
CA TRP A 141 17.89 -10.22 -24.78
C TRP A 141 16.52 -10.52 -24.17
N THR A 142 16.43 -11.55 -23.33
CA THR A 142 15.25 -11.82 -22.51
C THR A 142 15.55 -11.53 -21.05
N LEU A 143 14.97 -10.46 -20.52
CA LEU A 143 15.06 -10.09 -19.12
C LEU A 143 13.92 -10.76 -18.35
N SER A 144 14.24 -11.42 -17.23
CA SER A 144 13.27 -12.18 -16.41
C SER A 144 12.74 -11.40 -15.20
N LEU A 145 13.08 -10.12 -15.07
CA LEU A 145 12.76 -9.32 -13.90
C LEU A 145 11.25 -9.07 -13.81
N SER A 146 10.60 -9.70 -12.85
CA SER A 146 9.16 -9.60 -12.62
C SER A 146 8.79 -8.58 -11.56
N SER A 147 9.71 -8.20 -10.67
CA SER A 147 9.43 -7.24 -9.59
C SER A 147 10.62 -6.32 -9.31
N LEU A 148 10.36 -5.01 -9.33
CA LEU A 148 11.32 -3.96 -8.99
C LEU A 148 10.76 -3.06 -7.87
N TYR A 149 11.47 -2.97 -6.75
CA TYR A 149 11.12 -2.13 -5.62
C TYR A 149 12.28 -1.17 -5.31
N VAL A 150 12.00 0.12 -5.27
CA VAL A 150 12.94 1.19 -4.91
C VAL A 150 12.26 2.04 -3.85
N VAL A 151 12.80 2.05 -2.63
CA VAL A 151 12.15 2.70 -1.48
C VAL A 151 13.17 3.57 -0.76
N GLU A 152 12.85 4.84 -0.52
CA GLU A 152 13.66 5.71 0.33
C GLU A 152 15.12 5.79 -0.13
N CYS A 153 15.33 5.98 -1.44
CA CYS A 153 16.66 6.09 -2.05
C CYS A 153 16.91 7.57 -2.39
N PRO A 154 17.51 8.36 -1.48
CA PRO A 154 17.54 9.81 -1.59
C PRO A 154 18.48 10.33 -2.68
N SER A 155 19.40 9.50 -3.19
CA SER A 155 20.38 9.91 -4.21
C SER A 155 19.95 9.60 -5.63
N VAL A 156 18.83 8.88 -5.82
CA VAL A 156 18.35 8.52 -7.17
C VAL A 156 17.73 9.75 -7.80
N THR A 157 18.44 10.35 -8.76
CA THR A 157 17.98 11.56 -9.45
C THR A 157 17.22 11.26 -10.74
N THR A 158 17.53 10.14 -11.40
CA THR A 158 16.90 9.76 -12.66
C THR A 158 16.73 8.25 -12.78
N LEU A 159 15.58 7.85 -13.32
CA LEU A 159 15.31 6.48 -13.75
C LEU A 159 15.52 6.30 -15.28
N VAL A 160 16.15 7.28 -15.94
CA VAL A 160 16.32 7.36 -17.40
C VAL A 160 17.77 7.02 -17.84
N GLY A 161 18.59 6.45 -16.95
CA GLY A 161 19.94 6.02 -17.30
C GLY A 161 19.96 4.90 -18.36
N LEU A 162 21.01 4.86 -19.20
CA LEU A 162 21.22 3.82 -20.22
C LEU A 162 20.93 2.37 -19.75
N PRO A 163 21.27 1.96 -18.51
CA PRO A 163 20.95 0.61 -18.05
C PRO A 163 19.46 0.37 -17.80
N LEU A 164 18.72 1.41 -17.39
CA LEU A 164 17.27 1.34 -17.13
C LEU A 164 16.45 1.47 -18.41
N LEU A 165 16.89 2.28 -19.37
CA LEU A 165 16.25 2.36 -20.69
C LEU A 165 16.22 0.98 -21.35
N HIS A 166 17.32 0.24 -21.23
CA HIS A 166 17.44 -1.10 -21.75
C HIS A 166 16.50 -2.08 -21.03
N LEU A 167 16.41 -1.97 -19.70
CA LEU A 167 15.49 -2.74 -18.86
C LEU A 167 14.03 -2.56 -19.29
N PHE A 168 13.53 -1.33 -19.38
CA PHE A 168 12.13 -1.10 -19.71
C PHE A 168 11.77 -1.49 -21.14
N LYS A 169 12.68 -1.34 -22.11
CA LYS A 169 12.45 -1.74 -23.50
C LYS A 169 12.39 -3.25 -23.74
N ASN A 170 13.19 -4.03 -23.01
CA ASN A 170 13.43 -5.45 -23.31
C ASN A 170 12.90 -6.39 -22.22
N ASN A 171 12.17 -5.86 -21.24
CA ASN A 171 11.55 -6.65 -20.20
C ASN A 171 10.09 -6.93 -20.52
N HIS A 172 9.81 -8.20 -20.84
CA HIS A 172 8.46 -8.71 -21.11
C HIS A 172 7.88 -9.50 -19.94
N SER A 173 8.44 -9.36 -18.74
CA SER A 173 8.03 -10.11 -17.54
C SER A 173 7.77 -9.23 -16.33
N LEU A 174 8.03 -7.92 -16.39
CA LEU A 174 7.83 -7.00 -15.26
C LEU A 174 6.34 -6.86 -14.93
N GLU A 175 5.95 -7.41 -13.78
CA GLU A 175 4.59 -7.39 -13.27
C GLU A 175 4.41 -6.34 -12.16
N ASN A 176 5.45 -6.10 -11.34
CA ASN A 176 5.39 -5.22 -10.19
C ASN A 176 6.48 -4.16 -10.25
N LEU A 177 6.09 -2.88 -10.24
CA LEU A 177 6.98 -1.74 -10.13
C LEU A 177 6.54 -0.85 -8.96
N SER A 178 7.43 -0.65 -7.99
CA SER A 178 7.16 0.20 -6.83
C SER A 178 8.33 1.15 -6.57
N ILE A 179 8.04 2.45 -6.62
CA ILE A 179 8.98 3.52 -6.30
C ILE A 179 8.35 4.35 -5.18
N LYS A 180 9.03 4.48 -4.04
CA LYS A 180 8.49 5.18 -2.86
C LYS A 180 9.53 6.05 -2.18
N TYR A 181 9.14 7.20 -1.62
CA TYR A 181 9.99 8.04 -0.78
C TYR A 181 11.31 8.47 -1.45
N CYS A 182 11.33 8.62 -2.77
CA CYS A 182 12.52 8.98 -3.54
C CYS A 182 12.51 10.49 -3.80
N THR A 183 13.00 11.26 -2.83
CA THR A 183 12.83 12.72 -2.80
C THR A 183 13.62 13.46 -3.86
N SER A 184 14.78 12.95 -4.30
CA SER A 184 15.59 13.59 -5.35
C SER A 184 15.22 13.18 -6.77
N LEU A 185 14.21 12.31 -6.95
CA LEU A 185 13.86 11.78 -8.26
C LEU A 185 13.20 12.87 -9.12
N LEU A 186 13.89 13.31 -10.18
CA LEU A 186 13.44 14.37 -11.08
C LEU A 186 12.65 13.82 -12.27
N HIS A 187 13.05 12.67 -12.81
CA HIS A 187 12.49 12.13 -14.04
C HIS A 187 12.16 10.65 -13.93
N MET A 188 10.92 10.31 -14.32
CA MET A 188 10.43 8.94 -14.48
C MET A 188 10.33 8.61 -15.98
N PRO A 189 10.68 7.40 -16.44
CA PRO A 189 10.61 7.01 -17.85
C PRO A 189 9.15 6.71 -18.27
N VAL A 190 8.28 7.72 -18.20
CA VAL A 190 6.84 7.62 -18.47
C VAL A 190 6.50 7.07 -19.85
N LYS A 191 7.29 7.41 -20.88
CA LYS A 191 7.11 6.85 -22.23
C LYS A 191 7.38 5.35 -22.27
N LEU A 192 8.33 4.86 -21.48
CA LEU A 192 8.68 3.44 -21.42
C LEU A 192 7.72 2.63 -20.56
N LEU A 193 7.03 3.26 -19.59
CA LEU A 193 5.98 2.58 -18.83
C LEU A 193 4.86 2.05 -19.74
N ALA A 194 4.59 2.73 -20.86
CA ALA A 194 3.62 2.29 -21.85
C ALA A 194 4.03 0.98 -22.55
N GLU A 195 5.33 0.71 -22.66
CA GLU A 195 5.89 -0.48 -23.31
C GLU A 195 5.81 -1.74 -22.42
N LEU A 196 5.58 -1.56 -21.11
CA LEU A 196 5.49 -2.66 -20.14
C LEU A 196 4.14 -3.38 -20.20
N GLN A 197 3.97 -4.22 -21.22
CA GLN A 197 2.70 -4.90 -21.50
C GLN A 197 2.23 -5.87 -20.42
N PHE A 198 3.11 -6.31 -19.51
CA PHE A 198 2.80 -7.26 -18.44
C PHE A 198 2.67 -6.62 -17.06
N LEU A 199 2.85 -5.30 -16.96
CA LEU A 199 2.78 -4.60 -15.67
C LEU A 199 1.37 -4.71 -15.09
N SER A 200 1.28 -5.35 -13.93
CA SER A 200 0.04 -5.58 -13.21
C SER A 200 -0.12 -4.63 -12.03
N ARG A 201 0.98 -4.28 -11.35
CA ARG A 201 0.99 -3.36 -10.21
C ARG A 201 2.02 -2.25 -10.40
N LEU A 202 1.54 -1.01 -10.30
CA LEU A 202 2.36 0.19 -10.29
C LEU A 202 2.14 0.95 -8.99
N THR A 203 3.22 1.30 -8.31
CA THR A 203 3.17 2.15 -7.12
C THR A 203 4.21 3.26 -7.21
N VAL A 204 3.78 4.51 -7.13
CA VAL A 204 4.67 5.69 -7.11
C VAL A 204 4.22 6.63 -6.00
N PHE A 205 4.96 6.68 -4.89
CA PHE A 205 4.54 7.43 -3.70
C PHE A 205 5.65 8.32 -3.14
N ASP A 206 5.32 9.51 -2.70
CA ASP A 206 6.24 10.46 -2.04
C ASP A 206 7.53 10.69 -2.85
N CYS A 207 7.34 11.15 -4.08
CA CYS A 207 8.39 11.52 -5.03
C CYS A 207 8.14 12.97 -5.50
N PRO A 208 8.31 13.97 -4.61
CA PRO A 208 7.79 15.32 -4.81
C PRO A 208 8.47 16.12 -5.92
N ASN A 209 9.74 15.82 -6.24
CA ASN A 209 10.52 16.58 -7.22
C ASN A 209 10.36 16.05 -8.67
N LEU A 210 9.42 15.14 -8.90
CA LEU A 210 9.13 14.62 -10.23
C LEU A 210 8.57 15.73 -11.12
N VAL A 211 9.32 16.06 -12.17
CA VAL A 211 8.91 17.03 -13.19
C VAL A 211 8.03 16.33 -14.23
N ALA A 212 6.88 16.93 -14.53
CA ALA A 212 5.95 16.42 -15.53
C ALA A 212 6.59 16.29 -16.92
N CYS A 213 6.18 15.24 -17.65
CA CYS A 213 6.33 15.15 -19.09
C CYS A 213 5.00 15.53 -19.77
N GLU A 214 5.05 15.96 -21.03
CA GLU A 214 3.87 16.43 -21.77
C GLU A 214 2.73 15.41 -21.87
N SER A 215 3.01 14.10 -21.76
CA SER A 215 1.98 13.05 -21.69
C SER A 215 2.49 11.78 -21.01
N ILE A 216 1.59 11.08 -20.31
CA ILE A 216 1.81 9.72 -19.78
C ILE A 216 0.75 8.79 -20.36
N GLN A 217 1.15 7.57 -20.68
CA GLN A 217 0.23 6.50 -21.04
C GLN A 217 0.57 5.24 -20.24
N LEU A 218 -0.29 4.91 -19.28
CA LEU A 218 -0.12 3.71 -18.45
C LEU A 218 -0.58 2.44 -19.20
N PRO A 219 -0.01 1.25 -18.89
CA PRO A 219 -0.33 0.02 -19.59
C PRO A 219 -1.76 -0.49 -19.26
N LYS A 220 -2.52 -0.90 -20.28
CA LYS A 220 -3.95 -1.29 -20.14
C LYS A 220 -4.22 -2.49 -19.22
N ARG A 221 -3.23 -3.37 -19.01
CA ARG A 221 -3.34 -4.58 -18.17
C ARG A 221 -3.13 -4.31 -16.68
N LEU A 222 -2.86 -3.05 -16.31
CA LEU A 222 -2.65 -2.67 -14.93
C LEU A 222 -3.89 -3.01 -14.10
N LYS A 223 -3.70 -3.81 -13.06
CA LYS A 223 -4.74 -4.21 -12.11
C LYS A 223 -4.72 -3.36 -10.86
N CYS A 224 -3.55 -2.90 -10.44
CA CYS A 224 -3.37 -2.15 -9.22
C CYS A 224 -2.53 -0.90 -9.47
N LEU A 225 -3.09 0.27 -9.19
CA LEU A 225 -2.43 1.56 -9.31
C LEU A 225 -2.48 2.28 -7.96
N SER A 226 -1.32 2.58 -7.41
CA SER A 226 -1.19 3.36 -6.18
C SER A 226 -0.29 4.55 -6.45
N PHE A 227 -0.74 5.76 -6.16
CA PHE A 227 0.11 6.93 -6.28
C PHE A 227 -0.22 8.02 -5.28
N GLY A 228 0.73 8.93 -5.06
CA GLY A 228 0.53 9.98 -4.08
C GLY A 228 1.75 10.82 -3.77
N SER A 229 1.57 12.11 -3.51
CA SER A 229 2.68 13.04 -3.19
C SER A 229 3.75 13.06 -4.29
N CYS A 230 3.32 13.22 -5.53
CA CYS A 230 4.19 13.13 -6.72
C CYS A 230 4.22 14.41 -7.56
N GLY A 231 3.78 15.54 -7.00
CA GLY A 231 3.81 16.85 -7.68
C GLY A 231 3.05 16.82 -9.00
N ASP A 232 3.72 17.21 -10.09
CA ASP A 232 3.12 17.35 -11.42
C ASP A 232 2.75 16.00 -12.08
N LEU A 233 3.15 14.87 -11.51
CA LEU A 233 2.76 13.55 -12.01
C LEU A 233 1.29 13.23 -11.71
N GLU A 234 0.71 13.82 -10.65
CA GLU A 234 -0.65 13.51 -10.21
C GLU A 234 -1.67 13.78 -11.33
N PRO A 235 -1.77 14.98 -11.94
CA PRO A 235 -2.74 15.25 -13.01
C PRO A 235 -2.52 14.40 -14.26
N LEU A 236 -1.27 14.04 -14.56
CA LEU A 236 -0.93 13.17 -15.68
C LEU A 236 -1.44 11.74 -15.46
N ILE A 237 -1.31 11.19 -14.25
CA ILE A 237 -1.87 9.87 -13.95
C ILE A 237 -3.39 9.88 -14.13
N PHE A 238 -4.07 10.95 -13.70
CA PHE A 238 -5.51 11.11 -13.89
C PHE A 238 -5.92 11.14 -15.36
N SER A 239 -5.20 11.88 -16.21
CA SER A 239 -5.48 11.90 -17.64
C SER A 239 -5.27 10.54 -18.28
N SER A 240 -4.43 9.68 -17.70
CA SER A 240 -4.19 8.30 -18.12
C SER A 240 -5.19 7.26 -17.60
N LEU A 241 -6.12 7.60 -16.69
CA LEU A 241 -7.02 6.59 -16.11
C LEU A 241 -8.06 6.07 -17.12
N HIS A 242 -8.46 6.88 -18.10
CA HIS A 242 -9.61 6.61 -18.98
C HIS A 242 -9.50 5.31 -19.79
N HIS A 243 -8.29 4.77 -20.01
CA HIS A 243 -8.06 3.54 -20.78
C HIS A 243 -7.70 2.31 -19.94
N LEU A 244 -7.65 2.43 -18.61
CA LEU A 244 -7.25 1.36 -17.68
C LEU A 244 -8.42 0.42 -17.30
N THR A 245 -9.04 -0.20 -18.30
CA THR A 245 -10.26 -1.02 -18.11
C THR A 245 -10.05 -2.29 -17.27
N SER A 246 -8.81 -2.74 -17.07
CA SER A 246 -8.46 -3.90 -16.24
C SER A 246 -8.16 -3.55 -14.77
N LEU A 247 -8.26 -2.27 -14.40
CA LEU A 247 -7.91 -1.80 -13.07
C LEU A 247 -8.92 -2.32 -12.04
N VAL A 248 -8.43 -2.99 -11.01
CA VAL A 248 -9.18 -3.59 -9.90
C VAL A 248 -9.06 -2.76 -8.63
N GLU A 249 -7.88 -2.15 -8.43
CA GLU A 249 -7.50 -1.42 -7.22
C GLU A 249 -6.88 -0.06 -7.59
N LEU A 250 -7.45 1.02 -7.06
CA LEU A 250 -6.92 2.39 -7.20
C LEU A 250 -6.71 2.99 -5.81
N ARG A 251 -5.46 3.36 -5.49
CA ARG A 251 -5.11 4.09 -4.26
C ARG A 251 -4.52 5.44 -4.60
N ILE A 252 -5.11 6.49 -4.04
CA ILE A 252 -4.71 7.89 -4.19
C ILE A 252 -4.38 8.40 -2.79
N THR A 253 -3.17 8.89 -2.57
CA THR A 253 -2.73 9.25 -1.21
C THR A 253 -1.98 10.58 -1.18
N ASN A 254 -2.33 11.49 -0.28
CA ASN A 254 -1.62 12.76 -0.06
C ASN A 254 -1.30 13.52 -1.37
N CYS A 255 -2.28 13.58 -2.26
CA CYS A 255 -2.19 14.36 -3.49
C CYS A 255 -2.60 15.80 -3.22
N GLY A 256 -1.66 16.73 -3.41
CA GLY A 256 -1.83 18.15 -3.08
C GLY A 256 -2.54 18.96 -4.16
N SER A 257 -2.54 18.48 -5.42
CA SER A 257 -3.02 19.28 -6.56
C SER A 257 -4.48 18.99 -6.93
N ILE A 258 -5.10 17.97 -6.34
CA ILE A 258 -6.40 17.45 -6.79
C ILE A 258 -7.53 18.09 -6.00
N GLN A 259 -8.41 18.80 -6.71
CA GLN A 259 -9.65 19.35 -6.15
C GLN A 259 -10.86 18.42 -6.32
N SER A 260 -10.84 17.53 -7.31
CA SER A 260 -11.91 16.57 -7.56
C SER A 260 -11.37 15.26 -8.10
N LEU A 261 -11.99 14.14 -7.72
CA LEU A 261 -11.78 12.85 -8.39
C LEU A 261 -12.25 12.91 -9.86
N PRO A 262 -11.85 11.94 -10.71
CA PRO A 262 -12.26 11.84 -12.11
C PRO A 262 -13.74 12.02 -12.37
N SER A 263 -14.05 12.50 -13.59
CA SER A 263 -15.42 12.57 -14.09
C SER A 263 -16.04 11.18 -14.22
N GLY A 264 -17.37 11.13 -14.31
CA GLY A 264 -18.11 9.88 -14.51
C GLY A 264 -17.75 9.16 -15.81
N GLU A 265 -17.32 9.89 -16.84
CA GLU A 265 -16.85 9.30 -18.10
C GLU A 265 -15.59 8.45 -17.90
N VAL A 266 -14.63 8.94 -17.11
CA VAL A 266 -13.39 8.22 -16.82
C VAL A 266 -13.68 7.01 -15.92
N PHE A 267 -14.46 7.21 -14.85
CA PHE A 267 -14.80 6.12 -13.94
C PHE A 267 -15.72 5.07 -14.55
N GLY A 268 -16.61 5.45 -15.47
CA GLY A 268 -17.46 4.51 -16.22
C GLY A 268 -16.66 3.53 -17.09
N ASN A 269 -15.45 3.91 -17.52
CA ASN A 269 -14.56 3.01 -18.25
C ASN A 269 -13.85 1.98 -17.34
N LEU A 270 -13.78 2.22 -16.04
CA LEU A 270 -13.09 1.35 -15.07
C LEU A 270 -14.00 0.21 -14.61
N THR A 271 -14.41 -0.63 -15.56
CA THR A 271 -15.44 -1.66 -15.37
C THR A 271 -15.06 -2.81 -14.43
N HIS A 272 -13.80 -2.88 -13.98
CA HIS A 272 -13.31 -3.89 -13.03
C HIS A 272 -12.91 -3.31 -11.67
N LEU A 273 -13.04 -1.99 -11.45
CA LEU A 273 -12.53 -1.34 -10.24
C LEU A 273 -13.38 -1.69 -9.03
N SER A 274 -12.91 -2.65 -8.23
CA SER A 274 -13.60 -3.12 -7.03
C SER A 274 -13.15 -2.42 -5.75
N GLU A 275 -11.96 -1.82 -5.75
CA GLU A 275 -11.38 -1.16 -4.58
C GLU A 275 -10.88 0.24 -4.91
N LEU A 276 -11.41 1.25 -4.21
CA LEU A 276 -10.97 2.64 -4.30
C LEU A 276 -10.59 3.15 -2.92
N SER A 277 -9.36 3.65 -2.79
CA SER A 277 -8.86 4.26 -1.55
C SER A 277 -8.37 5.67 -1.84
N VAL A 278 -8.86 6.64 -1.09
CA VAL A 278 -8.44 8.04 -1.11
C VAL A 278 -8.04 8.44 0.30
N ASP A 279 -6.78 8.79 0.51
CA ASP A 279 -6.24 9.08 1.84
C ASP A 279 -5.45 10.39 1.83
N THR A 280 -5.65 11.26 2.82
CA THR A 280 -4.82 12.46 3.07
C THR A 280 -4.83 13.48 1.90
N CYS A 281 -5.81 13.43 0.98
CA CYS A 281 -5.99 14.41 -0.08
C CYS A 281 -6.68 15.67 0.45
N ASN A 282 -5.91 16.59 1.03
CA ASN A 282 -6.45 17.75 1.76
C ASN A 282 -7.19 18.76 0.89
N GLU A 283 -6.81 18.89 -0.39
CA GLU A 283 -7.42 19.83 -1.33
C GLU A 283 -8.69 19.29 -2.02
N LEU A 284 -9.01 18.01 -1.81
CA LEU A 284 -10.14 17.35 -2.43
C LEU A 284 -11.47 17.91 -1.91
N ALA A 285 -12.25 18.51 -2.81
CA ALA A 285 -13.54 19.12 -2.55
C ALA A 285 -14.74 18.31 -3.09
N SER A 286 -14.50 17.36 -4.01
CA SER A 286 -15.55 16.55 -4.63
C SER A 286 -15.10 15.11 -4.88
N LEU A 287 -16.04 14.17 -4.72
CA LEU A 287 -15.86 12.75 -5.05
C LEU A 287 -16.00 12.46 -6.57
N GLY A 288 -16.21 13.48 -7.39
CA GLY A 288 -16.28 13.33 -8.85
C GLY A 288 -17.41 12.37 -9.26
N GLY A 289 -17.19 11.63 -10.35
CA GLY A 289 -18.16 10.68 -10.89
C GLY A 289 -18.12 9.30 -10.25
N ILE A 290 -17.82 9.20 -8.95
CA ILE A 290 -17.67 7.91 -8.24
C ILE A 290 -18.91 7.02 -8.38
N GLU A 291 -20.09 7.62 -8.56
CA GLU A 291 -21.34 6.92 -8.83
C GLU A 291 -21.31 6.01 -10.07
N GLU A 292 -20.44 6.27 -11.04
CA GLU A 292 -20.30 5.44 -12.24
C GLU A 292 -19.56 4.11 -11.99
N LEU A 293 -18.94 3.93 -10.82
CA LEU A 293 -18.21 2.70 -10.45
C LEU A 293 -19.15 1.56 -10.01
N THR A 294 -19.96 1.06 -10.94
CA THR A 294 -21.01 0.05 -10.68
C THR A 294 -20.53 -1.25 -10.03
N VAL A 295 -19.25 -1.60 -10.18
CA VAL A 295 -18.66 -2.84 -9.63
C VAL A 295 -17.92 -2.63 -8.30
N LEU A 296 -17.86 -1.39 -7.80
CA LEU A 296 -17.11 -1.04 -6.60
C LEU A 296 -17.62 -1.80 -5.38
N ARG A 297 -16.71 -2.47 -4.66
CA ARG A 297 -17.03 -3.28 -3.48
C ARG A 297 -16.52 -2.66 -2.19
N SER A 298 -15.38 -2.00 -2.24
CA SER A 298 -14.75 -1.35 -1.08
C SER A 298 -14.35 0.09 -1.43
N LEU A 299 -14.80 1.02 -0.59
CA LEU A 299 -14.46 2.44 -0.67
C LEU A 299 -13.84 2.90 0.64
N THR A 300 -12.64 3.45 0.57
CA THR A 300 -11.95 4.06 1.71
C THR A 300 -11.71 5.55 1.43
N ILE A 301 -12.20 6.44 2.29
CA ILE A 301 -11.96 7.89 2.22
C ILE A 301 -11.47 8.38 3.58
N GLN A 302 -10.23 8.86 3.65
CA GLN A 302 -9.60 9.23 4.92
C GLN A 302 -8.81 10.53 4.80
N LYS A 303 -8.77 11.29 5.89
CA LYS A 303 -7.97 12.50 6.10
C LYS A 303 -8.13 13.54 4.98
N CYS A 304 -9.32 13.64 4.38
CA CYS A 304 -9.63 14.58 3.30
C CYS A 304 -10.31 15.84 3.87
N ARG A 305 -9.50 16.79 4.38
CA ARG A 305 -9.99 17.93 5.19
C ARG A 305 -11.03 18.81 4.50
N LYS A 306 -10.81 19.23 3.25
CA LYS A 306 -11.80 20.06 2.53
C LYS A 306 -13.12 19.32 2.30
N LEU A 307 -13.05 18.04 1.94
CA LEU A 307 -14.24 17.20 1.75
C LEU A 307 -15.05 17.11 3.05
N ILE A 308 -14.39 16.90 4.18
CA ILE A 308 -15.02 16.90 5.51
C ILE A 308 -15.65 18.26 5.82
N GLY A 309 -14.93 19.35 5.56
CA GLY A 309 -15.43 20.72 5.75
C GLY A 309 -16.69 21.01 4.93
N ILE A 310 -16.72 20.61 3.66
CA ILE A 310 -17.91 20.73 2.79
C ILE A 310 -19.06 19.87 3.32
N SER A 311 -18.75 18.65 3.77
CA SER A 311 -19.76 17.73 4.32
C SER A 311 -20.39 18.27 5.61
N LEU A 312 -19.66 19.07 6.40
CA LEU A 312 -20.18 19.73 7.59
C LEU A 312 -21.05 20.95 7.28
N LEU A 313 -20.80 21.64 6.15
CA LEU A 313 -21.62 22.76 5.68
C LEU A 313 -22.95 22.30 5.05
N GLN A 314 -22.99 21.06 4.57
CA GLN A 314 -24.22 20.41 4.11
C GLN A 314 -25.08 20.00 5.32
N LEU A 315 -25.65 20.98 6.02
CA LEU A 315 -26.74 20.76 6.98
C LEU A 315 -27.90 20.05 6.27
N PRO A 316 -28.69 19.20 6.97
CA PRO A 316 -29.91 18.64 6.40
C PRO A 316 -30.86 19.80 6.14
N LEU A 317 -30.95 20.24 4.87
CA LEU A 317 -31.92 21.23 4.47
C LEU A 317 -33.32 20.64 4.72
N VAL A 318 -33.96 21.14 5.77
CA VAL A 318 -35.40 21.09 5.94
C VAL A 318 -36.03 21.71 4.70
N SER A 319 -37.03 21.02 4.15
CA SER A 319 -37.88 21.37 2.99
C SER A 319 -37.40 20.92 1.59
N GLU A 320 -37.39 19.61 1.35
CA GLU A 320 -37.62 19.10 -0.01
C GLU A 320 -39.10 19.25 -0.37
N ASN A 321 -39.52 20.44 -0.79
CA ASN A 321 -40.78 20.58 -1.53
C ASN A 321 -40.68 21.36 -2.83
N ASN A 322 -39.51 21.89 -3.23
CA ASN A 322 -39.41 22.65 -4.49
C ASN A 322 -38.03 22.56 -5.17
N ARG A 323 -37.53 21.34 -5.40
CA ARG A 323 -36.56 21.08 -6.48
C ARG A 323 -37.00 19.89 -7.32
N ALA A 324 -38.06 20.11 -8.10
CA ALA A 324 -38.32 19.33 -9.30
C ALA A 324 -37.10 19.48 -10.24
N GLY A 325 -36.32 18.42 -10.44
CA GLY A 325 -35.29 18.40 -11.50
C GLY A 325 -34.05 17.54 -11.27
N PHE A 326 -33.70 17.14 -10.05
CA PHE A 326 -32.63 16.15 -9.87
C PHE A 326 -33.26 14.77 -9.92
N ALA A 327 -33.23 14.19 -11.11
CA ALA A 327 -33.70 12.83 -11.35
C ALA A 327 -33.22 11.91 -10.23
N ARG A 328 -34.15 11.06 -9.78
CA ARG A 328 -33.93 9.85 -8.99
C ARG A 328 -33.00 8.91 -9.76
N HIS A 329 -31.76 9.31 -9.97
CA HIS A 329 -30.73 8.43 -10.48
C HIS A 329 -30.53 7.39 -9.40
N TYR A 330 -31.12 6.22 -9.64
CA TYR A 330 -30.78 5.00 -8.92
C TYR A 330 -29.26 4.95 -8.85
N LEU A 331 -28.71 5.06 -7.64
CA LEU A 331 -27.28 4.96 -7.46
C LEU A 331 -26.80 3.66 -8.06
N LYS A 332 -25.84 3.77 -8.96
CA LYS A 332 -25.13 2.66 -9.59
C LYS A 332 -24.20 1.93 -8.60
N LEU A 333 -23.96 2.48 -7.41
CA LEU A 333 -23.15 1.88 -6.33
C LEU A 333 -23.90 0.80 -5.51
N ASP A 334 -24.69 -0.06 -6.16
CA ASP A 334 -25.44 -1.13 -5.47
C ASP A 334 -24.54 -2.27 -4.96
N LYS A 335 -23.34 -2.42 -5.54
CA LYS A 335 -22.36 -3.45 -5.15
C LYS A 335 -21.45 -3.06 -4.00
N LEU A 336 -21.50 -1.81 -3.52
CA LEU A 336 -20.63 -1.33 -2.46
C LEU A 336 -20.97 -2.02 -1.13
N GLN A 337 -20.05 -2.84 -0.64
CA GLN A 337 -20.23 -3.64 0.58
C GLN A 337 -19.45 -3.08 1.76
N GLU A 338 -18.30 -2.48 1.52
CA GLU A 338 -17.44 -1.94 2.55
C GLU A 338 -17.22 -0.45 2.35
N LEU A 339 -17.50 0.32 3.41
CA LEU A 339 -17.22 1.74 3.47
C LEU A 339 -16.35 2.03 4.70
N VAL A 340 -15.16 2.58 4.45
CA VAL A 340 -14.23 2.99 5.50
C VAL A 340 -14.03 4.50 5.40
N ILE A 341 -14.40 5.22 6.45
CA ILE A 341 -14.25 6.67 6.54
C ILE A 341 -13.50 7.04 7.82
N ASP A 342 -12.94 8.24 7.88
CA ASP A 342 -12.42 8.80 9.13
C ASP A 342 -13.50 9.57 9.87
N HIS A 343 -14.24 10.46 9.19
CA HIS A 343 -15.20 11.37 9.82
C HIS A 343 -16.65 11.07 9.41
N SER A 344 -17.58 11.04 10.37
CA SER A 344 -18.99 10.66 10.14
C SER A 344 -19.76 11.61 9.21
N SER A 345 -19.38 12.88 9.15
CA SER A 345 -20.02 13.87 8.24
C SER A 345 -19.94 13.46 6.77
N LEU A 346 -18.93 12.67 6.38
CA LEU A 346 -18.82 12.15 5.01
C LEU A 346 -20.04 11.29 4.61
N LEU A 347 -20.76 10.70 5.57
CA LEU A 347 -22.00 9.97 5.32
C LEU A 347 -23.15 10.88 4.87
N MET A 348 -23.02 12.20 5.03
CA MET A 348 -24.01 13.19 4.58
C MET A 348 -23.73 13.70 3.16
N LEU A 349 -22.55 13.42 2.61
CA LEU A 349 -22.13 13.86 1.30
C LEU A 349 -22.74 12.99 0.19
N ASP A 350 -23.11 13.59 -0.94
CA ASP A 350 -23.39 12.83 -2.16
C ASP A 350 -22.11 12.24 -2.78
N PRO A 351 -22.14 10.99 -3.30
CA PRO A 351 -23.29 10.07 -3.32
C PRO A 351 -23.42 9.18 -2.07
N LEU A 352 -22.54 9.31 -1.08
CA LEU A 352 -22.46 8.44 0.11
C LEU A 352 -23.74 8.42 0.97
N ARG A 353 -24.46 9.54 1.04
CA ARG A 353 -25.70 9.68 1.82
C ARG A 353 -26.84 8.78 1.37
N ASN A 354 -26.79 8.32 0.13
CA ASN A 354 -27.86 7.58 -0.53
C ASN A 354 -27.58 6.06 -0.59
N LEU A 355 -26.46 5.59 -0.04
CA LEU A 355 -26.06 4.17 -0.04
C LEU A 355 -27.03 3.29 0.79
N ARG A 356 -27.39 2.11 0.27
CA ARG A 356 -28.38 1.19 0.90
C ARG A 356 -27.92 -0.26 1.07
N ALA A 357 -26.79 -0.63 0.47
CA ALA A 357 -26.32 -2.02 0.40
C ALA A 357 -25.03 -2.28 1.22
N VAL A 358 -24.61 -1.33 2.05
CA VAL A 358 -23.35 -1.42 2.80
C VAL A 358 -23.46 -2.50 3.87
N ARG A 359 -22.51 -3.44 3.85
CA ARG A 359 -22.41 -4.55 4.81
C ARG A 359 -21.47 -4.24 5.96
N SER A 360 -20.42 -3.47 5.71
CA SER A 360 -19.41 -3.11 6.70
C SER A 360 -19.17 -1.61 6.64
N LEU A 361 -19.43 -0.92 7.76
CA LEU A 361 -19.11 0.49 7.95
C LEU A 361 -18.03 0.60 9.04
N ARG A 362 -16.91 1.23 8.69
CA ARG A 362 -15.83 1.53 9.64
C ARG A 362 -15.58 3.04 9.68
N ILE A 363 -15.70 3.65 10.86
CA ILE A 363 -15.36 5.06 11.10
C ILE A 363 -14.12 5.11 11.99
N ARG A 364 -13.00 5.62 11.46
CA ARG A 364 -11.68 5.58 12.14
C ARG A 364 -11.42 6.73 13.11
N ASP A 365 -12.04 7.89 12.91
CA ASP A 365 -11.92 9.06 13.79
C ASP A 365 -13.32 9.56 14.20
N GLY A 366 -13.84 8.92 15.24
CA GLY A 366 -15.12 9.28 15.84
C GLY A 366 -15.04 10.41 16.86
N SER A 367 -13.94 11.17 16.94
CA SER A 367 -13.70 12.12 18.04
C SER A 367 -14.78 13.21 18.15
N GLN A 368 -15.42 13.57 17.04
CA GLN A 368 -16.50 14.56 16.98
C GLN A 368 -17.91 13.94 16.95
N ILE A 369 -18.04 12.62 17.00
CA ILE A 369 -19.34 11.95 16.97
C ILE A 369 -20.00 12.08 18.34
N THR A 370 -20.93 13.02 18.47
CA THR A 370 -21.80 13.13 19.65
C THR A 370 -22.99 12.17 19.57
N SER A 371 -23.45 11.89 18.34
CA SER A 371 -24.49 10.91 18.02
C SER A 371 -24.24 10.30 16.64
N LEU A 372 -24.64 9.04 16.44
CA LEU A 372 -24.51 8.38 15.14
C LEU A 372 -25.59 8.87 14.17
N PRO A 373 -25.32 8.89 12.84
CA PRO A 373 -26.29 9.32 11.85
C PRO A 373 -27.42 8.29 11.68
N GLU A 374 -28.47 8.44 12.49
CA GLU A 374 -29.60 7.50 12.55
C GLU A 374 -30.23 7.25 11.18
N GLN A 375 -30.43 8.30 10.39
CA GLN A 375 -31.05 8.19 9.07
C GLN A 375 -30.22 7.33 8.11
N TRP A 376 -28.89 7.39 8.18
CA TRP A 376 -28.02 6.57 7.34
C TRP A 376 -28.02 5.11 7.79
N LEU A 377 -28.00 4.87 9.11
CA LEU A 377 -28.08 3.53 9.69
C LEU A 377 -29.40 2.84 9.32
N LEU A 378 -30.53 3.53 9.45
CA LEU A 378 -31.85 3.01 9.13
C LEU A 378 -31.99 2.66 7.63
N GLN A 379 -31.33 3.41 6.74
CA GLN A 379 -31.28 3.09 5.31
C GLN A 379 -30.54 1.78 5.02
N ASN A 380 -29.56 1.40 5.85
CA ASN A 380 -28.75 0.18 5.70
C ASN A 380 -29.15 -0.93 6.70
N ARG A 381 -30.32 -0.83 7.35
CA ARG A 381 -30.75 -1.74 8.42
C ARG A 381 -30.84 -3.22 8.04
N SER A 382 -31.08 -3.51 6.76
CA SER A 382 -31.22 -4.87 6.21
C SER A 382 -29.96 -5.41 5.54
N SER A 383 -28.88 -4.61 5.50
CA SER A 383 -27.63 -4.95 4.80
C SER A 383 -26.42 -4.90 5.73
N LEU A 384 -26.38 -3.93 6.65
CA LEU A 384 -25.26 -3.72 7.56
C LEU A 384 -25.11 -4.88 8.54
N ARG A 385 -23.93 -5.49 8.53
CA ARG A 385 -23.52 -6.61 9.39
C ARG A 385 -22.45 -6.18 10.39
N ASN A 386 -21.56 -5.29 9.98
CA ASN A 386 -20.39 -4.90 10.75
C ASN A 386 -20.39 -3.39 10.90
N LEU A 387 -20.40 -2.91 12.15
CA LEU A 387 -20.23 -1.50 12.48
C LEU A 387 -19.05 -1.35 13.43
N THR A 388 -18.01 -0.67 12.96
CA THR A 388 -16.81 -0.39 13.76
C THR A 388 -16.60 1.11 13.89
N LEU A 389 -16.47 1.58 15.12
CA LEU A 389 -16.23 2.98 15.45
C LEU A 389 -14.95 3.06 16.29
N HIS A 390 -13.96 3.83 15.84
CA HIS A 390 -12.71 4.06 16.56
C HIS A 390 -12.62 5.52 17.01
N GLY A 391 -11.99 5.75 18.16
CA GLY A 391 -11.71 7.09 18.68
C GLY A 391 -12.97 7.88 19.04
N VAL A 392 -14.07 7.25 19.45
CA VAL A 392 -15.35 7.92 19.78
C VAL A 392 -15.36 8.57 21.17
N SER A 393 -14.47 9.54 21.38
CA SER A 393 -14.31 10.19 22.69
C SER A 393 -15.50 11.05 23.13
N SER A 394 -16.31 11.54 22.19
CA SER A 394 -17.43 12.48 22.46
C SER A 394 -18.82 11.83 22.47
N LEU A 395 -18.90 10.53 22.17
CA LEU A 395 -20.17 9.82 22.05
C LEU A 395 -20.75 9.54 23.44
N GLN A 396 -21.90 10.14 23.76
CA GLN A 396 -22.54 10.00 25.08
C GLN A 396 -23.51 8.82 25.15
N ALA A 397 -24.23 8.57 24.05
CA ALA A 397 -25.24 7.53 23.97
C ALA A 397 -25.29 6.93 22.57
N LEU A 398 -25.60 5.65 22.49
CA LEU A 398 -25.91 4.98 21.25
C LEU A 398 -27.41 5.17 20.89
N PRO A 399 -27.75 5.41 19.62
CA PRO A 399 -29.13 5.69 19.23
C PRO A 399 -30.01 4.44 19.34
N SER A 400 -31.28 4.64 19.68
CA SER A 400 -32.27 3.56 19.76
C SER A 400 -32.54 2.88 18.42
N SER A 401 -32.25 3.57 17.31
CA SER A 401 -32.32 3.04 15.95
C SER A 401 -31.47 1.78 15.72
N LEU A 402 -30.40 1.57 16.50
CA LEU A 402 -29.60 0.34 16.45
C LEU A 402 -30.42 -0.92 16.77
N GLY A 403 -31.43 -0.83 17.65
CA GLY A 403 -32.32 -1.95 17.95
C GLY A 403 -33.16 -2.41 16.75
N SER A 404 -33.30 -1.56 15.73
CA SER A 404 -34.02 -1.86 14.49
C SER A 404 -33.14 -2.47 13.39
N MET A 405 -31.86 -2.75 13.66
CA MET A 405 -30.91 -3.28 12.68
C MET A 405 -31.03 -4.81 12.56
N HIS A 406 -31.67 -5.30 11.50
CA HIS A 406 -32.02 -6.71 11.37
C HIS A 406 -30.83 -7.64 11.05
N CYS A 407 -29.76 -7.11 10.45
CA CYS A 407 -28.63 -7.91 9.99
C CYS A 407 -27.32 -7.65 10.73
N LEU A 408 -27.29 -6.73 11.71
CA LEU A 408 -26.09 -6.36 12.43
C LEU A 408 -25.59 -7.53 13.28
N GLN A 409 -24.38 -8.01 13.02
CA GLN A 409 -23.74 -9.15 13.68
C GLN A 409 -22.60 -8.70 14.59
N ASP A 410 -21.83 -7.70 14.16
CA ASP A 410 -20.63 -7.24 14.85
C ASP A 410 -20.74 -5.73 15.13
N LEU A 411 -20.71 -5.35 16.40
CA LEU A 411 -20.61 -3.96 16.85
C LEU A 411 -19.34 -3.78 17.67
N THR A 412 -18.41 -2.97 17.15
CA THR A 412 -17.15 -2.64 17.83
C THR A 412 -17.04 -1.14 18.02
N ILE A 413 -16.81 -0.71 19.25
CA ILE A 413 -16.64 0.69 19.63
C ILE A 413 -15.35 0.80 20.43
N GLN A 414 -14.44 1.69 20.02
CA GLN A 414 -13.16 1.91 20.69
C GLN A 414 -12.98 3.37 21.08
N GLY A 415 -12.44 3.61 22.27
CA GLY A 415 -12.21 4.94 22.82
C GLY A 415 -13.50 5.64 23.27
N ALA A 416 -14.49 4.89 23.77
CA ALA A 416 -15.82 5.37 24.15
C ALA A 416 -15.85 6.08 25.52
N ARG A 417 -15.06 7.15 25.67
CA ARG A 417 -14.76 7.77 26.98
C ARG A 417 -15.93 8.40 27.72
N LEU A 418 -16.97 8.84 26.99
CA LEU A 418 -18.16 9.49 27.56
C LEU A 418 -19.43 8.65 27.42
N LEU A 419 -19.32 7.43 26.90
CA LEU A 419 -20.47 6.57 26.68
C LEU A 419 -21.00 6.10 28.04
N SER A 420 -22.19 6.58 28.41
CA SER A 420 -22.81 6.29 29.71
C SER A 420 -24.06 5.42 29.60
N SER A 421 -24.61 5.25 28.40
CA SER A 421 -25.87 4.52 28.20
C SER A 421 -25.89 3.66 26.94
N LEU A 422 -26.56 2.51 27.04
CA LEU A 422 -26.80 1.57 25.92
C LEU A 422 -28.30 1.45 25.60
N PRO A 423 -28.69 1.45 24.31
CA PRO A 423 -30.03 1.11 23.87
C PRO A 423 -30.26 -0.41 23.93
N TYR A 424 -31.47 -0.86 23.62
CA TYR A 424 -31.70 -2.27 23.31
C TYR A 424 -31.00 -2.60 21.99
N LEU A 425 -30.05 -3.52 22.04
CA LEU A 425 -29.30 -3.96 20.86
C LEU A 425 -30.08 -5.03 20.10
N PRO A 426 -29.91 -5.12 18.77
CA PRO A 426 -30.71 -6.02 17.94
C PRO A 426 -30.41 -7.49 18.25
N ALA A 427 -31.42 -8.36 18.08
CA ALA A 427 -31.29 -9.80 18.35
C ALA A 427 -30.33 -10.53 17.40
N SER A 428 -30.01 -9.93 16.26
CA SER A 428 -29.05 -10.44 15.27
C SER A 428 -27.58 -10.30 15.72
N LEU A 429 -27.32 -9.48 16.74
CA LEU A 429 -25.98 -9.14 17.20
C LEU A 429 -25.33 -10.34 17.89
N LYS A 430 -24.15 -10.74 17.40
CA LYS A 430 -23.38 -11.87 17.91
C LYS A 430 -22.18 -11.41 18.72
N TYR A 431 -21.54 -10.35 18.29
CA TYR A 431 -20.32 -9.84 18.90
C TYR A 431 -20.48 -8.35 19.26
N LEU A 432 -20.30 -8.03 20.53
CA LEU A 432 -20.22 -6.68 21.05
C LEU A 432 -18.86 -6.46 21.69
N THR A 433 -18.13 -5.46 21.23
CA THR A 433 -16.85 -5.05 21.82
C THR A 433 -16.87 -3.56 22.08
N ILE A 434 -16.71 -3.15 23.33
CA ILE A 434 -16.61 -1.75 23.74
C ILE A 434 -15.29 -1.59 24.50
N ARG A 435 -14.37 -0.79 23.98
CA ARG A 435 -13.04 -0.52 24.57
C ARG A 435 -12.87 0.95 24.93
N GLY A 436 -12.09 1.21 25.98
CA GLY A 436 -11.83 2.56 26.49
C GLY A 436 -13.10 3.27 26.96
N CYS A 437 -14.01 2.52 27.61
CA CYS A 437 -15.22 3.06 28.23
C CYS A 437 -15.02 3.36 29.72
N GLN A 438 -15.95 4.12 30.31
CA GLN A 438 -15.94 4.38 31.75
C GLN A 438 -16.14 3.08 32.54
N SER A 439 -15.46 2.94 33.67
CA SER A 439 -15.54 1.75 34.55
C SER A 439 -16.97 1.50 35.01
N GLU A 440 -17.77 2.56 35.24
CA GLU A 440 -19.18 2.43 35.60
C GLU A 440 -20.01 1.75 34.50
N LEU A 441 -19.74 2.02 33.20
CA LEU A 441 -20.45 1.35 32.11
C LEU A 441 -20.12 -0.14 32.06
N LYS A 442 -18.83 -0.47 32.25
CA LYS A 442 -18.36 -1.86 32.33
C LYS A 442 -19.07 -2.57 33.47
N ASP A 443 -19.14 -1.97 34.66
CA ASP A 443 -19.79 -2.54 35.84
C ASP A 443 -21.31 -2.71 35.66
N MET A 444 -21.98 -1.71 35.06
CA MET A 444 -23.41 -1.79 34.72
C MET A 444 -23.75 -2.90 33.72
N CYS A 445 -22.73 -3.44 33.02
CA CYS A 445 -22.85 -4.52 32.04
C CYS A 445 -22.18 -5.83 32.49
N ALA A 446 -21.50 -5.87 33.65
CA ALA A 446 -20.62 -6.98 34.04
C ALA A 446 -21.34 -8.15 34.76
N SER A 447 -22.59 -7.99 35.19
CA SER A 447 -23.30 -9.01 35.97
C SER A 447 -24.74 -9.20 35.52
N GLU A 448 -25.35 -10.35 35.85
CA GLU A 448 -26.76 -10.64 35.56
C GLU A 448 -27.74 -9.62 36.17
N ASN A 449 -27.30 -8.89 37.19
CA ASN A 449 -28.04 -7.82 37.88
C ASN A 449 -27.69 -6.42 37.37
N GLY A 450 -26.82 -6.30 36.37
CA GLY A 450 -26.43 -5.03 35.76
C GLY A 450 -27.62 -4.38 35.06
N ILE A 451 -27.78 -3.06 35.21
CA ILE A 451 -28.90 -2.28 34.66
C ILE A 451 -29.03 -2.46 33.13
N TYR A 452 -27.91 -2.70 32.44
CA TYR A 452 -27.88 -2.90 30.99
C TYR A 452 -27.71 -4.36 30.57
N TRP A 453 -27.56 -5.30 31.51
CA TRP A 453 -27.41 -6.72 31.17
C TRP A 453 -28.58 -7.27 30.37
N SER A 454 -29.81 -6.92 30.75
CA SER A 454 -31.02 -7.33 30.01
C SER A 454 -31.03 -6.85 28.55
N LYS A 455 -30.30 -5.79 28.22
CA LYS A 455 -30.18 -5.23 26.86
C LYS A 455 -29.15 -5.92 25.99
N ILE A 456 -28.25 -6.70 26.58
CA ILE A 456 -27.08 -7.31 25.92
C ILE A 456 -26.95 -8.82 26.17
N SER A 457 -27.74 -9.39 27.09
CA SER A 457 -27.69 -10.79 27.50
C SER A 457 -27.92 -11.81 26.38
N HIS A 458 -28.60 -11.41 25.29
CA HIS A 458 -28.84 -12.26 24.13
C HIS A 458 -27.62 -12.38 23.19
N ILE A 459 -26.56 -11.61 23.43
CA ILE A 459 -25.37 -11.53 22.57
C ILE A 459 -24.38 -12.65 22.95
N GLN A 460 -23.86 -13.36 21.94
CA GLN A 460 -23.00 -14.54 22.16
C GLN A 460 -21.66 -14.19 22.79
N THR A 461 -21.07 -13.06 22.41
CA THR A 461 -19.76 -12.63 22.91
C THR A 461 -19.79 -11.15 23.19
N VAL A 462 -19.54 -10.79 24.44
CA VAL A 462 -19.55 -9.41 24.93
C VAL A 462 -18.21 -9.15 25.60
N SER A 463 -17.49 -8.13 25.13
CA SER A 463 -16.19 -7.72 25.67
C SER A 463 -16.22 -6.23 26.01
N PHE A 464 -15.94 -5.91 27.27
CA PHE A 464 -15.79 -4.55 27.76
C PHE A 464 -14.39 -4.35 28.33
N GLU A 465 -13.66 -3.39 27.79
CA GLU A 465 -12.37 -2.93 28.30
C GLU A 465 -12.55 -1.46 28.74
N SER A 466 -12.24 -1.17 30.00
CA SER A 466 -12.32 0.17 30.56
C SER A 466 -11.03 0.95 30.33
N ILE A 467 -11.07 2.26 30.50
CA ILE A 467 -9.88 3.12 30.40
C ILE A 467 -8.81 2.69 31.42
N GLU A 468 -9.22 2.22 32.60
CA GLU A 468 -8.32 1.79 33.67
C GLU A 468 -7.60 0.46 33.36
N ASP A 469 -8.07 -0.32 32.37
CA ASP A 469 -7.42 -1.55 31.91
C ASP A 469 -6.32 -1.29 30.85
N GLU A 470 -6.18 -0.03 30.37
CA GLU A 470 -5.22 0.36 29.32
C GLU A 470 -3.87 0.90 29.87
N ASP A 471 -3.74 1.09 31.19
CA ASP A 471 -2.55 1.64 31.86
C ASP A 471 -1.54 0.57 32.37
#